data_AF-A0A936JPK6-F1
#
_entry.id   AF-A0A936JPK6-F1
#
_cell.length_a   1.000
_cell.length_b   1.000
_cell.length_c   1.000
_cell.angle_alpha   90.00
_cell.angle_beta   90.00
_cell.angle_gamma   90.00
#
_symmetry.space_group_name_H-M   'P 1'
#
loop_
_entity.id
_entity.type
_entity.pdbx_description
1 polymer ?
#
loop_
_entity_poly.entity_id
_entity_poly.type
_entity_poly.pdbx_seq_one_letter_code
_entity_poly.pdbx_strand_id
1 'polypeptide(L)'
;MATSVHLPQALLDALDRRAKYLRISRNRLIVQALERELRATDEWSPGFFERLEETDAATAAAVEEMLDAVLRARRSKKPRRL
;
A
#
# COMPACT_ATOMS: atom_id res chain seq x y z
N MET A 1 13.30 2.11 18.52
CA MET A 1 12.81 2.95 19.64
C MET A 1 11.52 2.35 20.16
N ALA A 2 11.29 2.31 21.48
CA ALA A 2 10.03 1.82 22.04
C ALA A 2 9.14 3.02 22.42
N THR A 3 7.86 2.97 22.03
CA THR A 3 6.88 4.03 22.30
C THR A 3 5.88 3.54 23.34
N SER A 4 5.51 4.40 24.29
CA SER A 4 4.45 4.08 25.27
C SER A 4 3.09 4.49 24.70
N VAL A 5 2.14 3.56 24.71
CA VAL A 5 0.76 3.79 24.26
C VAL A 5 -0.17 3.41 25.41
N HIS A 6 -1.10 4.30 25.74
CA HIS A 6 -2.10 4.02 26.76
C HIS A 6 -3.22 3.15 26.18
N LEU A 7 -3.43 1.98 26.78
CA LEU A 7 -4.47 1.03 26.39
C LEU A 7 -5.45 0.86 27.55
N PRO A 8 -6.78 0.86 27.30
CA PRO A 8 -7.77 0.59 28.34
C PRO A 8 -7.53 -0.76 29.02
N GLN A 9 -7.79 -0.85 30.34
CA GLN A 9 -7.50 -2.07 31.11
C GLN A 9 -8.22 -3.32 30.55
N ALA A 10 -9.49 -3.18 30.17
CA ALA A 10 -10.25 -4.28 29.58
C ALA A 10 -9.61 -4.83 28.29
N LEU A 11 -8.97 -3.97 27.50
CA LEU A 11 -8.25 -4.37 26.28
C LEU A 11 -6.94 -5.06 26.62
N LEU A 12 -6.20 -4.59 27.64
CA LEU A 12 -5.00 -5.26 28.13
C LEU A 12 -5.30 -6.68 28.59
N ASP A 13 -6.37 -6.87 29.37
CA ASP A 13 -6.76 -8.20 29.87
C ASP A 13 -7.16 -9.15 28.72
N ALA A 14 -7.78 -8.63 27.67
CA ALA A 14 -8.09 -9.41 26.48
C ALA A 14 -6.82 -9.78 25.68
N LEU A 15 -5.89 -8.84 25.51
CA LEU A 15 -4.61 -9.07 24.86
C LEU A 15 -3.76 -10.09 25.61
N ASP A 16 -3.70 -10.01 26.93
CA ASP A 16 -2.90 -10.94 27.76
C ASP A 16 -3.47 -12.36 27.70
N ARG A 17 -4.81 -12.52 27.74
CA ARG A 17 -5.47 -13.82 27.52
C ARG A 17 -5.12 -14.39 26.15
N ARG A 18 -5.20 -13.57 25.10
CA ARG A 18 -4.92 -14.01 23.72
C ARG A 18 -3.43 -14.36 23.53
N ALA A 19 -2.54 -13.55 24.07
CA ALA A 19 -1.10 -13.76 24.01
C ALA A 19 -0.69 -15.06 24.73
N LYS A 20 -1.28 -15.32 25.91
CA LYS A 20 -1.09 -16.58 26.65
C LYS A 20 -1.56 -17.79 25.86
N TYR A 21 -2.74 -17.72 25.26
CA TYR A 21 -3.26 -18.80 24.39
C TYR A 21 -2.32 -19.08 23.22
N LEU A 22 -1.79 -18.03 22.58
CA LEU A 22 -0.86 -18.13 21.46
C LEU A 22 0.60 -18.40 21.87
N ARG A 23 0.90 -18.46 23.17
CA ARG A 23 2.26 -18.62 23.74
C ARG A 23 3.26 -17.58 23.21
N ILE A 24 2.83 -16.34 23.03
CA ILE A 24 3.68 -15.22 22.63
C ILE A 24 3.58 -14.08 23.66
N SER A 25 4.51 -13.13 23.62
CA SER A 25 4.42 -11.94 24.46
C SER A 25 3.31 -11.00 23.97
N ARG A 26 2.72 -10.24 24.90
CA ARG A 26 1.75 -9.17 24.58
C ARG A 26 2.30 -8.22 23.52
N ASN A 27 3.55 -7.76 23.66
CA ASN A 27 4.16 -6.86 22.69
C ASN A 27 4.27 -7.52 21.30
N ARG A 28 4.61 -8.80 21.21
CA ARG A 28 4.65 -9.51 19.93
C ARG A 28 3.27 -9.60 19.28
N LEU A 29 2.22 -9.85 20.08
CA LEU A 29 0.84 -9.83 19.60
C LEU A 29 0.43 -8.45 19.07
N ILE A 30 0.74 -7.38 19.81
CA ILE A 30 0.44 -5.99 19.41
C ILE A 30 1.14 -5.65 18.10
N VAL A 31 2.44 -5.93 18.00
CA VAL A 31 3.22 -5.65 16.78
C VAL A 31 2.65 -6.40 15.58
N GLN A 32 2.35 -7.70 15.72
CA GLN A 32 1.77 -8.49 14.63
C GLN A 32 0.39 -7.98 14.20
N ALA A 33 -0.43 -7.52 15.14
CA ALA A 33 -1.74 -6.95 14.83
C ALA A 33 -1.59 -5.65 14.02
N LEU A 34 -0.67 -4.76 14.43
CA LEU A 34 -0.39 -3.52 13.72
C LEU A 34 0.22 -3.77 12.33
N GLU A 35 1.17 -4.71 12.21
CA GLU A 35 1.76 -5.08 10.91
C GLU A 35 0.72 -5.65 9.94
N ARG A 36 -0.30 -6.36 10.44
CA ARG A 36 -1.39 -6.87 9.61
C ARG A 36 -2.29 -5.74 9.13
N GLU A 37 -2.61 -4.79 10.02
CA GLU A 37 -3.46 -3.64 9.69
C GLU A 37 -2.79 -2.71 8.67
N LEU A 38 -1.49 -2.45 8.86
CA LEU A 38 -0.72 -1.63 7.92
C LEU A 38 -0.59 -2.30 6.56
N ARG A 39 -0.39 -3.63 6.51
CA ARG A 39 -0.39 -4.36 5.23
C ARG A 39 -1.72 -4.30 4.50
N ALA A 40 -2.85 -4.29 5.21
CA ALA A 40 -4.16 -4.09 4.61
C ALA A 40 -4.34 -2.66 4.07
N THR A 41 -3.51 -1.71 4.51
CA THR A 41 -3.53 -0.30 4.06
C THR A 41 -2.60 -0.06 2.86
N ASP A 42 -1.57 -0.89 2.68
CA ASP A 42 -0.64 -0.83 1.53
C ASP A 42 -1.27 -1.37 0.22
N GLU A 43 -2.51 -1.85 0.28
CA GLU A 43 -3.28 -2.22 -0.89
C GLU A 43 -3.98 -0.98 -1.47
N TRP A 44 -3.94 -0.84 -2.80
CA TRP A 44 -4.70 0.20 -3.48
C TRP A 44 -6.19 0.10 -3.10
N SER A 45 -6.83 1.23 -2.83
CA SER A 45 -8.25 1.23 -2.47
C SER A 45 -9.05 0.45 -3.52
N PRO A 46 -10.06 -0.35 -3.13
CA PRO A 46 -10.94 -0.98 -4.10
C PRO A 46 -11.48 0.05 -5.11
N GLY A 47 -11.44 -0.27 -6.41
CA GLY A 47 -11.85 0.67 -7.45
C GLY A 47 -10.75 1.66 -7.88
N PHE A 48 -9.54 1.63 -7.32
CA PHE A 48 -8.48 2.58 -7.68
C PHE A 48 -8.04 2.44 -9.14
N PHE A 49 -7.83 1.21 -9.62
CA PHE A 49 -7.40 0.98 -10.99
C PHE A 49 -8.54 1.19 -11.98
N GLU A 50 -9.77 0.87 -11.59
CA GLU A 50 -10.98 1.12 -12.39
C GLU A 50 -11.17 2.62 -12.62
N ARG A 51 -11.00 3.45 -11.58
CA ARG A 51 -10.99 4.92 -11.73
C ARG A 51 -9.79 5.45 -12.51
N LEU A 52 -8.68 4.71 -12.53
CA LEU A 52 -7.50 5.08 -13.34
C LEU A 52 -7.72 4.75 -14.82
N GLU A 53 -8.45 3.67 -15.11
CA GLU A 53 -8.86 3.28 -16.46
C GLU A 53 -9.93 4.22 -17.04
N GLU A 54 -10.73 4.87 -16.20
CA GLU A 54 -11.66 5.95 -16.56
C GLU A 54 -10.89 7.19 -17.06
N THR A 55 -10.44 7.13 -18.31
CA THR A 55 -9.72 8.22 -19.00
C THR A 55 -10.62 8.84 -20.06
N ASP A 56 -10.55 10.16 -20.24
CA ASP A 56 -11.31 10.87 -21.28
C ASP A 56 -10.56 10.91 -22.63
N ALA A 57 -11.31 11.19 -23.71
CA ALA A 57 -10.74 11.22 -25.06
C ALA A 57 -9.63 12.28 -25.22
N ALA A 58 -9.70 13.37 -24.46
CA ALA A 58 -8.68 14.42 -24.47
C ALA A 58 -7.35 13.93 -23.88
N THR A 59 -7.39 13.22 -22.76
CA THR A 59 -6.19 12.63 -22.14
C THR A 59 -5.59 11.55 -23.03
N ALA A 60 -6.42 10.72 -23.67
CA ALA A 60 -5.95 9.73 -24.64
C ALA A 60 -5.16 10.37 -25.80
N ALA A 61 -5.71 11.44 -26.40
CA ALA A 61 -5.04 12.17 -27.47
C ALA A 61 -3.73 12.85 -26.99
N ALA A 62 -3.71 13.39 -25.77
CA ALA A 62 -2.51 13.99 -25.19
C ALA A 62 -1.38 12.96 -24.96
N VAL A 63 -1.73 11.72 -24.59
CA VAL A 63 -0.76 10.62 -24.45
C VAL A 63 -0.17 10.24 -25.81
N GLU A 64 -1.00 10.17 -26.86
CA GLU A 64 -0.51 9.91 -28.22
C GLU A 64 0.47 11.00 -28.68
N GLU A 65 0.12 12.28 -28.51
CA GLU A 65 1.01 13.40 -28.84
C GLU A 65 2.34 13.34 -28.07
N MET A 66 2.28 13.06 -26.77
CA MET A 66 3.45 12.90 -25.92
C MET A 66 4.35 11.76 -26.40
N LEU A 67 3.79 10.59 -26.71
CA LEU A 67 4.55 9.45 -27.20
C LEU A 67 5.18 9.75 -28.56
N ASP A 68 4.46 10.41 -29.46
CA ASP A 68 4.97 10.83 -30.76
C ASP A 68 6.18 11.77 -30.62
N ALA A 69 6.08 12.76 -29.74
CA ALA A 69 7.17 13.68 -29.44
C ALA A 69 8.40 12.95 -28.87
N VAL A 70 8.18 12.02 -27.92
CA VAL A 70 9.26 11.21 -27.32
C VAL A 70 9.93 10.33 -28.37
N LEU A 71 9.16 9.68 -29.25
CA LEU A 71 9.68 8.82 -30.31
C LEU A 71 10.49 9.63 -31.33
N ARG A 72 10.00 10.81 -31.76
CA ARG A 72 10.73 11.71 -32.67
C ARG A 72 12.02 12.26 -32.05
N ALA A 73 12.01 12.57 -30.76
CA ALA A 73 13.19 13.05 -30.04
C ALA A 73 14.25 11.96 -29.81
N ARG A 74 13.87 10.68 -29.94
CA ARG A 74 14.73 9.52 -29.67
C ARG A 74 15.72 9.30 -30.82
N ARG A 75 16.84 10.03 -30.79
CA ARG A 75 17.83 10.01 -31.87
C ARG A 75 18.87 8.86 -31.81
N SER A 76 19.02 8.15 -30.69
CA SER A 76 20.21 7.29 -30.53
C SER A 76 20.12 6.09 -29.57
N LYS A 77 19.00 5.85 -28.88
CA LYS A 77 18.87 4.70 -27.95
C LYS A 77 17.83 3.70 -28.44
N LYS A 78 18.23 2.43 -28.62
CA LYS A 78 17.33 1.32 -28.96
C LYS A 78 16.18 1.21 -27.92
N PRO A 79 14.98 0.75 -28.33
CA PRO A 79 13.88 0.48 -27.39
C PRO A 79 14.34 -0.48 -26.29
N ARG A 80 14.00 -0.17 -25.04
CA ARG A 80 14.16 -1.12 -23.93
C ARG A 80 13.02 -2.12 -24.08
N ARG A 81 13.32 -3.42 -24.16
CA ARG A 81 12.30 -4.45 -24.03
C ARG A 81 11.87 -4.47 -22.56
N LEU A 82 10.59 -4.24 -22.34
CA LEU A 82 9.92 -4.47 -21.06
C LEU A 82 9.40 -5.90 -21.05
#